data_AF-A0AAV9NY12-F1
#
_entry.id   AF-A0AAV9NY12-F1
#
_cell.length_a   1.000
_cell.length_b   1.000
_cell.length_c   1.000
_cell.angle_alpha   90.00
_cell.angle_beta   90.00
_cell.angle_gamma   90.00
#
_symmetry.space_group_name_H-M   'P 1'
#
loop_
_entity.id
_entity.type
_entity.pdbx_description
1 polymer ?
#
loop_
_entity_poly.entity_id
_entity_poly.type
_entity_poly.pdbx_seq_one_letter_code
_entity_poly.pdbx_strand_id
1 'polypeptide(L)'
;MSPLTDNIKNRLKKSLTRAQAESSPRRHPVALATPGAAFTNPFGAAELDTQQEQRIWERDRRLQAEQERQRQDQLQEECREREAAERAKIKEQRKQCASKETVRILRELIRNKYRLDILIWQNRRVQRADRELIFRDCHEADRMRRHILSIVKSWEEDMFDREEDWSMAKKIKNSLGREDEHAVWADIPPWNR
;
A
#
# COMPACT_ATOMS: atom_id res chain seq x y z
N MET A 1 2.50 2.42 13.21
CA MET A 1 1.42 3.39 13.50
C MET A 1 1.71 4.64 12.69
N SER A 2 0.91 4.89 11.65
CA SER A 2 1.27 5.85 10.59
C SER A 2 0.68 7.24 10.87
N PRO A 3 1.51 8.30 10.95
CA PRO A 3 1.11 9.67 11.35
C PRO A 3 0.35 10.46 10.27
N LEU A 4 -0.11 9.82 9.19
CA LEU A 4 -0.71 10.50 8.03
C LEU A 4 -2.24 10.64 8.08
N THR A 5 -2.92 9.98 9.02
CA THR A 5 -4.40 10.02 9.10
C THR A 5 -4.96 11.10 10.02
N ASP A 6 -4.15 11.73 10.86
CA ASP A 6 -4.62 12.73 11.84
C ASP A 6 -4.82 14.14 11.26
N ASN A 7 -4.19 14.46 10.12
CA ASN A 7 -4.25 15.80 9.54
C ASN A 7 -5.59 16.10 8.82
N ILE A 8 -6.30 15.06 8.35
CA ILE A 8 -7.56 15.23 7.62
C ILE A 8 -8.73 15.55 8.57
N LYS A 9 -8.72 14.98 9.80
CA LYS A 9 -9.79 15.20 10.79
C LYS A 9 -9.81 16.63 11.35
N ASN A 10 -8.66 17.32 11.38
CA ASN A 10 -8.57 18.69 11.87
C ASN A 10 -9.03 19.76 10.85
N ARG A 11 -9.05 19.44 9.56
CA ARG A 11 -9.47 20.39 8.52
C ARG A 11 -11.00 20.50 8.39
N LEU A 12 -11.73 19.42 8.72
CA LEU A 12 -13.20 19.40 8.68
C LEU A 12 -13.87 20.06 9.90
N LYS A 13 -13.20 20.18 11.04
CA LYS A 13 -13.78 20.83 12.24
C LYS A 13 -13.74 22.37 12.19
N LYS A 14 -12.89 22.97 11.36
CA LYS A 14 -12.76 24.43 11.24
C LYS A 14 -13.74 25.09 10.27
N SER A 15 -14.37 24.34 9.36
CA SER A 15 -15.38 24.90 8.44
C SER A 15 -16.80 24.89 9.01
N LEU A 16 -17.08 24.05 10.02
CA LEU A 16 -18.43 23.92 10.59
C LEU A 16 -18.77 25.03 11.63
N THR A 17 -17.78 25.75 12.13
CA THR A 17 -17.96 26.78 13.18
C THR A 17 -18.16 28.20 12.66
N ARG A 18 -18.06 28.45 11.35
CA ARG A 18 -18.22 29.81 10.78
C ARG A 18 -19.63 30.11 10.24
N ALA A 19 -20.49 29.11 10.10
CA ALA A 19 -21.84 29.29 9.55
C ALA A 19 -22.95 29.53 10.59
N GLN A 20 -22.64 29.54 11.90
CA GLN A 20 -23.64 29.72 12.97
C GLN A 20 -23.66 31.11 13.63
N ALA A 21 -22.89 32.08 13.15
CA ALA A 21 -22.77 33.39 13.81
C ALA A 21 -23.68 34.51 13.23
N GLU A 22 -24.38 34.30 12.11
CA GLU A 22 -25.09 35.38 11.41
C GLU A 22 -26.55 34.98 11.07
N SER A 23 -27.37 34.78 12.10
CA SER A 23 -28.84 34.77 11.92
C SER A 23 -29.53 35.09 13.25
N SER A 24 -29.41 36.34 13.68
CA SER A 24 -30.30 36.92 14.70
C SER A 24 -31.46 37.62 13.99
N PRO A 25 -32.68 37.07 14.00
CA PRO A 25 -33.84 37.80 13.50
C PRO A 25 -34.19 38.94 14.48
N ARG A 26 -34.12 40.17 13.98
CA ARG A 26 -34.58 41.37 14.69
C ARG A 26 -36.08 41.27 14.95
N ARG A 27 -36.46 41.28 16.22
CA ARG A 27 -37.84 41.47 16.68
C ARG A 27 -38.26 42.92 16.40
N HIS A 28 -39.26 43.11 15.53
CA HIS A 28 -40.03 44.35 15.47
C HIS A 28 -41.43 44.07 16.02
N PRO A 29 -41.91 44.85 17.01
CA PRO A 29 -43.31 44.87 17.41
C PRO A 29 -43.99 46.07 16.76
N VAL A 30 -45.03 45.85 15.94
CA VAL A 30 -46.05 46.88 15.69
C VAL A 30 -47.39 46.20 15.56
N ALA A 31 -48.18 46.35 16.62
CA ALA A 31 -49.62 46.14 16.60
C ALA A 31 -50.28 47.35 15.92
N LEU A 32 -51.26 47.10 15.06
CA LEU A 32 -52.36 48.03 14.79
C LEU A 32 -53.55 47.20 14.30
N ALA A 33 -54.58 47.17 15.14
CA ALA A 33 -55.84 46.48 14.91
C ALA A 33 -56.74 47.32 14.00
N THR A 34 -57.31 46.67 12.99
CA THR A 34 -58.39 47.21 12.15
C THR A 34 -59.57 46.26 12.23
N PRO A 35 -60.80 46.74 12.50
CA PRO A 35 -61.99 45.89 12.59
C PRO A 35 -62.70 45.78 11.24
N GLY A 36 -63.28 44.61 10.99
CA GLY A 36 -64.40 44.45 10.06
C GLY A 36 -64.03 43.95 8.66
N ALA A 37 -63.79 42.65 8.52
CA ALA A 37 -63.91 41.97 7.24
C ALA A 37 -64.55 40.60 7.44
N ALA A 38 -65.54 40.32 6.60
CA ALA A 38 -66.38 39.13 6.64
C ALA A 38 -65.56 37.84 6.65
N PHE A 39 -65.92 36.95 7.57
CA PHE A 39 -65.28 35.66 7.81
C PHE A 39 -65.69 34.66 6.71
N THR A 40 -65.14 34.81 5.51
CA THR A 40 -65.11 33.74 4.51
C THR A 40 -64.01 32.79 4.90
N ASN A 41 -64.35 31.58 5.35
CA ASN A 41 -63.41 30.51 5.72
C ASN A 41 -62.35 30.30 4.61
N PRO A 42 -61.11 30.82 4.75
CA PRO A 42 -60.05 30.68 3.75
C PRO A 42 -59.23 29.41 3.97
N PHE A 43 -59.63 28.57 4.93
CA PHE A 43 -58.86 27.43 5.42
C PHE A 43 -58.70 26.29 4.41
N GLY A 44 -59.57 26.18 3.39
CA GLY A 44 -59.54 25.06 2.44
C GLY A 44 -58.47 25.17 1.34
N ALA A 45 -58.04 26.37 0.94
CA ALA A 45 -57.07 26.55 -0.15
C ALA A 45 -55.62 26.34 0.32
N ALA A 46 -55.30 26.78 1.55
CA ALA A 46 -53.96 26.64 2.12
C ALA A 46 -53.58 25.17 2.42
N GLU A 47 -54.55 24.29 2.67
CA GLU A 47 -54.30 22.87 2.93
C GLU A 47 -53.91 22.08 1.66
N LEU A 48 -54.38 22.51 0.48
CA LEU A 48 -54.02 21.87 -0.80
C LEU A 48 -52.59 22.22 -1.23
N ASP A 49 -52.16 23.46 -1.04
CA ASP A 49 -50.82 23.92 -1.41
C ASP A 49 -49.75 23.25 -0.53
N THR A 50 -50.00 23.12 0.78
CA THR A 50 -49.09 22.43 1.70
C THR A 50 -48.89 20.96 1.35
N GLN A 51 -49.92 20.26 0.86
CA GLN A 51 -49.79 18.88 0.39
C GLN A 51 -48.97 18.78 -0.90
N GLN A 52 -49.10 19.74 -1.82
CA GLN A 52 -48.30 19.76 -3.05
C GLN A 52 -46.82 20.02 -2.75
N GLU A 53 -46.53 20.98 -1.88
CA GLU A 53 -45.16 21.28 -1.43
C GLU A 53 -44.51 20.08 -0.75
N GLN A 54 -45.24 19.35 0.10
CA GLN A 54 -44.75 18.11 0.73
C GLN A 54 -44.40 17.03 -0.31
N ARG A 55 -45.21 16.86 -1.34
CA ARG A 55 -44.94 15.89 -2.42
C ARG A 55 -43.71 16.27 -3.24
N ILE A 56 -43.52 17.55 -3.55
CA ILE A 56 -42.36 18.06 -4.26
C ILE A 56 -41.10 17.85 -3.40
N TRP A 57 -41.15 18.25 -2.13
CA TRP A 57 -40.05 18.06 -1.19
C TRP A 57 -39.66 16.58 -1.01
N GLU A 58 -40.64 15.68 -0.88
CA GLU A 58 -40.37 14.24 -0.79
C GLU A 58 -39.73 13.69 -2.06
N ARG A 59 -40.19 14.12 -3.24
CA ARG A 59 -39.62 13.72 -4.54
C ARG A 59 -38.17 14.18 -4.64
N ASP A 60 -37.89 15.43 -4.30
CA ASP A 60 -36.54 16.00 -4.34
C ASP A 60 -35.62 15.31 -3.34
N ARG A 61 -36.11 15.00 -2.13
CA ARG A 61 -35.37 14.22 -1.13
C ARG A 61 -35.03 12.83 -1.63
N ARG A 62 -35.95 12.16 -2.33
CA ARG A 62 -35.70 10.83 -2.92
C ARG A 62 -34.66 10.91 -4.04
N LEU A 63 -34.76 11.91 -4.92
CA LEU A 63 -33.79 12.14 -5.99
C LEU A 63 -32.39 12.44 -5.45
N GLN A 64 -32.29 13.28 -4.42
CA GLN A 64 -31.01 13.57 -3.77
C GLN A 64 -30.41 12.32 -3.12
N ALA A 65 -31.22 11.54 -2.38
CA ALA A 65 -30.77 10.30 -1.76
C ALA A 65 -30.33 9.26 -2.80
N GLU A 66 -30.99 9.20 -3.96
CA GLU A 66 -30.59 8.33 -5.07
C GLU A 66 -29.28 8.78 -5.72
N GLN A 67 -29.13 10.08 -5.99
CA GLN A 67 -27.87 10.64 -6.51
C GLN A 67 -26.70 10.42 -5.54
N GLU A 68 -26.93 10.55 -4.23
CA GLU A 68 -25.90 10.30 -3.23
C GLU A 68 -25.49 8.83 -3.20
N ARG A 69 -26.46 7.90 -3.26
CA ARG A 69 -26.16 6.46 -3.39
C ARG A 69 -25.34 6.15 -4.64
N GLN A 70 -25.74 6.69 -5.80
CA GLN A 70 -24.99 6.50 -7.05
C GLN A 70 -23.56 7.04 -6.95
N ARG A 71 -23.36 8.21 -6.32
CA ARG A 71 -22.01 8.75 -6.08
C ARG A 71 -21.20 7.87 -5.13
N GLN A 72 -21.82 7.36 -4.07
CA GLN A 72 -21.14 6.46 -3.13
C GLN A 72 -20.75 5.14 -3.83
N ASP A 73 -21.63 4.58 -4.65
CA ASP A 73 -21.34 3.36 -5.41
C ASP A 73 -20.22 3.58 -6.42
N GLN A 74 -20.24 4.69 -7.17
CA GLN A 74 -19.14 5.08 -8.08
C GLN A 74 -17.81 5.23 -7.34
N LEU A 75 -17.80 5.91 -6.18
CA LEU A 75 -16.60 6.05 -5.36
C LEU A 75 -16.09 4.71 -4.82
N GLN A 76 -16.99 3.81 -4.44
CA GLN A 76 -16.60 2.46 -4.01
C GLN A 76 -16.01 1.65 -5.15
N GLU A 77 -16.61 1.72 -6.35
CA GLU A 77 -16.11 1.07 -7.54
C GLU A 77 -14.73 1.60 -7.93
N GLU A 78 -14.55 2.92 -8.00
CA GLU A 78 -13.25 3.54 -8.24
C GLU A 78 -12.19 3.12 -7.20
N CYS A 79 -12.56 3.05 -5.92
CA CYS A 79 -11.66 2.57 -4.88
C CYS A 79 -11.24 1.11 -5.11
N ARG A 80 -12.19 0.22 -5.46
CA ARG A 80 -11.90 -1.19 -5.76
C ARG A 80 -11.01 -1.34 -6.99
N GLU A 81 -11.27 -0.57 -8.04
CA GLU A 81 -10.47 -0.59 -9.27
C GLU A 81 -9.03 -0.13 -9.00
N ARG A 82 -8.84 0.95 -8.21
CA ARG A 82 -7.50 1.42 -7.83
C ARG A 82 -6.74 0.37 -7.04
N GLU A 83 -7.39 -0.25 -6.05
CA GLU A 83 -6.76 -1.34 -5.28
C GLU A 83 -6.40 -2.54 -6.17
N ALA A 84 -7.28 -2.92 -7.10
CA ALA A 84 -7.02 -4.01 -8.04
C ALA A 84 -5.84 -3.67 -8.97
N ALA A 85 -5.77 -2.45 -9.47
CA ALA A 85 -4.68 -1.96 -10.32
C ALA A 85 -3.35 -1.92 -9.56
N GLU A 86 -3.34 -1.48 -8.30
CA GLU A 86 -2.13 -1.50 -7.46
C GLU A 86 -1.65 -2.94 -7.20
N ARG A 87 -2.56 -3.86 -6.87
CA ARG A 87 -2.22 -5.29 -6.69
C ARG A 87 -1.65 -5.89 -7.98
N ALA A 88 -2.23 -5.55 -9.14
CA ALA A 88 -1.73 -5.99 -10.43
C ALA A 88 -0.32 -5.45 -10.72
N LYS A 89 -0.06 -4.17 -10.42
CA LYS A 89 1.29 -3.57 -10.55
C LYS A 89 2.32 -4.25 -9.65
N ILE A 90 1.97 -4.52 -8.39
CA ILE A 90 2.86 -5.22 -7.46
C ILE A 90 3.16 -6.64 -7.97
N LYS A 91 2.14 -7.35 -8.46
CA LYS A 91 2.30 -8.69 -9.04
C LYS A 91 3.22 -8.68 -10.26
N GLU A 92 3.08 -7.69 -11.13
CA GLU A 92 3.96 -7.54 -12.31
C GLU A 92 5.40 -7.24 -11.91
N GLN A 93 5.61 -6.34 -10.94
CA GLN A 93 6.95 -6.06 -10.39
C GLN A 93 7.59 -7.32 -9.78
N ARG A 94 6.80 -8.15 -9.09
CA ARG A 94 7.26 -9.43 -8.54
C ARG A 94 7.68 -10.42 -9.64
N LYS A 95 6.92 -10.52 -10.74
CA LYS A 95 7.31 -11.34 -11.89
C LYS A 95 8.63 -10.89 -12.51
N GLN A 96 8.89 -9.59 -12.55
CA GLN A 96 10.17 -9.06 -13.03
C GLN A 96 11.36 -9.48 -12.16
N CYS A 97 11.15 -9.71 -10.84
CA CYS A 97 12.19 -10.25 -9.96
C CYS A 97 12.64 -11.67 -10.35
N ALA A 98 11.76 -12.49 -10.94
CA ALA A 98 12.11 -13.81 -11.47
C ALA A 98 12.44 -13.79 -12.98
N SER A 99 12.66 -12.60 -13.55
CA SER A 99 13.00 -12.46 -14.97
C SER A 99 14.29 -13.19 -15.35
N LYS A 100 14.43 -13.49 -16.64
CA LYS A 100 15.64 -14.08 -17.23
C LYS A 100 16.91 -13.28 -16.88
N GLU A 101 16.78 -11.97 -16.75
CA GLU A 101 17.90 -11.10 -16.39
C GLU A 101 18.31 -11.30 -14.93
N THR A 102 17.36 -11.39 -13.99
CA THR A 102 17.70 -11.70 -12.59
C THR A 102 18.37 -13.06 -12.47
N VAL A 103 17.94 -14.06 -13.24
CA VAL A 103 18.58 -15.38 -13.28
C VAL A 103 20.00 -15.29 -13.84
N ARG A 104 20.24 -14.44 -14.85
CA ARG A 104 21.59 -14.19 -15.37
C ARG A 104 22.49 -13.54 -14.32
N ILE A 105 22.02 -12.48 -13.67
CA ILE A 105 22.73 -11.79 -12.58
C ILE A 105 23.06 -12.78 -11.46
N LEU A 106 22.10 -13.63 -11.08
CA LEU A 106 22.30 -14.66 -10.06
C LEU A 106 23.41 -15.65 -10.45
N ARG A 107 23.42 -16.12 -11.71
CA ARG A 107 24.49 -17.00 -12.22
C ARG A 107 25.87 -16.34 -12.17
N GLU A 108 25.94 -15.05 -12.50
CA GLU A 108 27.20 -14.29 -12.44
C GLU A 108 27.67 -14.11 -10.99
N LEU A 109 26.76 -13.77 -10.06
CA LEU A 109 27.08 -13.70 -8.62
C LEU A 109 27.60 -15.04 -8.09
N ILE A 110 26.94 -16.15 -8.44
CA ILE A 110 27.35 -17.50 -8.03
C ILE A 110 28.76 -17.81 -8.56
N ARG A 111 29.03 -17.57 -9.84
CA ARG A 111 30.36 -17.80 -10.44
C ARG A 111 31.44 -16.97 -9.75
N ASN A 112 31.17 -15.68 -9.50
CA ASN A 112 32.11 -14.79 -8.83
C ASN A 112 32.39 -15.24 -7.39
N LYS A 113 31.35 -15.65 -6.65
CA LYS A 113 31.48 -16.19 -5.30
C LYS A 113 32.31 -17.47 -5.28
N TYR A 114 32.06 -18.42 -6.19
CA TYR A 114 32.88 -19.64 -6.30
C TYR A 114 34.34 -19.34 -6.66
N ARG A 115 34.58 -18.38 -7.56
CA ARG A 115 35.93 -17.94 -7.88
C ARG A 115 36.65 -17.41 -6.64
N LEU A 116 35.98 -16.57 -5.83
CA LEU A 116 36.55 -16.08 -4.58
C LEU A 116 36.81 -17.22 -3.59
N ASP A 117 35.87 -18.15 -3.42
CA ASP A 117 36.08 -19.33 -2.55
C ASP A 117 37.31 -20.12 -2.95
N ILE A 118 37.51 -20.36 -4.25
CA ILE A 118 38.68 -21.07 -4.76
C ILE A 118 39.96 -20.29 -4.43
N LEU A 119 39.98 -18.97 -4.64
CA LEU A 119 41.14 -18.13 -4.32
C LEU A 119 41.46 -18.13 -2.82
N ILE A 120 40.45 -17.95 -1.97
CA ILE A 120 40.57 -18.02 -0.51
C ILE A 120 41.13 -19.38 -0.09
N TRP A 121 40.60 -20.46 -0.67
CA TRP A 121 41.02 -21.83 -0.36
C TRP A 121 42.45 -22.14 -0.81
N GLN A 122 42.84 -21.67 -2.00
CA GLN A 122 44.20 -21.81 -2.51
C GLN A 122 45.21 -21.07 -1.63
N ASN A 123 44.84 -19.90 -1.12
CA ASN A 123 45.68 -19.06 -0.29
C ASN A 123 45.56 -19.35 1.23
N ARG A 124 44.95 -20.47 1.64
CA ARG A 124 44.77 -20.81 3.07
C ARG A 124 46.06 -20.91 3.90
N ARG A 125 47.21 -21.09 3.25
CA ARG A 125 48.55 -21.22 3.90
C ARG A 125 49.38 -19.93 3.83
N VAL A 126 48.74 -18.77 3.71
CA VAL A 126 49.45 -17.49 3.58
C VAL A 126 50.19 -17.09 4.86
N GLN A 127 51.27 -16.34 4.70
CA GLN A 127 52.00 -15.74 5.83
C GLN A 127 51.14 -14.72 6.57
N ARG A 128 51.43 -14.50 7.86
CA ARG A 128 50.63 -13.61 8.72
C ARG A 128 50.45 -12.20 8.14
N ALA A 129 51.47 -11.67 7.45
CA ALA A 129 51.44 -10.34 6.84
C ALA A 129 50.38 -10.19 5.74
N ASP A 130 50.14 -11.25 4.96
CA ASP A 130 49.22 -11.21 3.81
C ASP A 130 47.78 -11.60 4.16
N ARG A 131 47.52 -12.03 5.41
CA ARG A 131 46.20 -12.47 5.86
C ARG A 131 45.13 -11.39 5.69
N GLU A 132 45.50 -10.12 5.84
CA GLU A 132 44.57 -9.00 5.67
C GLU A 132 44.00 -8.93 4.24
N LEU A 133 44.79 -9.27 3.23
CA LEU A 133 44.33 -9.27 1.84
C LEU A 133 43.27 -10.35 1.63
N ILE A 134 43.54 -11.57 2.09
CA ILE A 134 42.57 -12.69 1.99
C ILE A 134 41.33 -12.40 2.83
N PHE A 135 41.47 -11.73 3.97
CA PHE A 135 40.32 -11.38 4.80
C PHE A 135 39.34 -10.44 4.08
N ARG A 136 39.83 -9.54 3.22
CA ARG A 136 38.97 -8.74 2.34
C ARG A 136 38.21 -9.60 1.33
N ASP A 137 38.89 -10.58 0.73
CA ASP A 137 38.26 -11.53 -0.19
C ASP A 137 37.19 -12.37 0.53
N CYS A 138 37.44 -12.80 1.78
CA CYS A 138 36.46 -13.48 2.62
C CYS A 138 35.21 -12.63 2.81
N HIS A 139 35.37 -11.36 3.19
CA HIS A 139 34.25 -10.43 3.37
C HIS A 139 33.44 -10.21 2.09
N GLU A 140 34.11 -10.07 0.94
CA GLU A 140 33.42 -9.90 -0.33
C GLU A 140 32.68 -11.19 -0.73
N ALA A 141 33.26 -12.37 -0.50
CA ALA A 141 32.59 -13.64 -0.72
C ALA A 141 31.32 -13.79 0.16
N ASP A 142 31.40 -13.39 1.43
CA ASP A 142 30.25 -13.40 2.35
C ASP A 142 29.19 -12.36 1.97
N ARG A 143 29.60 -11.19 1.46
CA ARG A 143 28.68 -10.19 0.90
C ARG A 143 27.97 -10.74 -0.34
N MET A 144 28.68 -11.38 -1.26
CA MET A 144 28.08 -12.03 -2.43
C MET A 144 27.10 -13.13 -2.01
N ARG A 145 27.45 -13.95 -1.01
CA ARG A 145 26.54 -14.97 -0.45
C ARG A 145 25.25 -14.33 0.07
N ARG A 146 25.35 -13.28 0.89
CA ARG A 146 24.16 -12.55 1.39
C ARG A 146 23.31 -11.98 0.26
N HIS A 147 23.93 -11.47 -0.80
CA HIS A 147 23.20 -10.96 -1.96
C HIS A 147 22.45 -12.08 -2.70
N ILE A 148 23.12 -13.21 -2.95
CA ILE A 148 22.51 -14.42 -3.53
C ILE A 148 21.30 -14.86 -2.69
N LEU A 149 21.47 -14.97 -1.37
CA LEU A 149 20.39 -15.36 -0.47
C LEU A 149 19.23 -14.37 -0.48
N SER A 150 19.51 -13.07 -0.55
CA SER A 150 18.47 -12.04 -0.64
C SER A 150 17.61 -12.20 -1.91
N ILE A 151 18.25 -12.44 -3.06
CA ILE A 151 17.54 -12.67 -4.33
C ILE A 151 16.68 -13.93 -4.23
N VAL A 152 17.27 -15.05 -3.81
CA VAL A 152 16.56 -16.34 -3.74
C VAL A 152 15.46 -16.33 -2.67
N LYS A 153 15.66 -15.63 -1.55
CA LYS A 153 14.64 -15.48 -0.51
C LYS A 153 13.40 -14.74 -1.02
N SER A 154 13.60 -13.78 -1.92
CA SER A 154 12.53 -12.98 -2.53
C SER A 154 11.64 -13.77 -3.50
N TRP A 155 12.08 -14.95 -3.98
CA TRP A 155 11.30 -15.77 -4.89
C TRP A 155 10.05 -16.35 -4.22
N GLU A 156 8.91 -16.13 -4.87
CA GLU A 156 7.58 -16.62 -4.49
C GLU A 156 6.99 -17.45 -5.64
N GLU A 157 6.00 -18.30 -5.32
CA GLU A 157 5.37 -19.23 -6.27
C GLU A 157 4.71 -18.53 -7.45
N ASP A 158 4.08 -17.39 -7.20
CA ASP A 158 3.35 -16.58 -8.20
C ASP A 158 4.27 -15.88 -9.22
N MET A 159 5.58 -15.92 -9.00
CA MET A 159 6.59 -15.40 -9.92
C MET A 159 6.94 -16.36 -11.05
N PHE A 160 6.55 -17.64 -10.95
CA PHE A 160 6.86 -18.67 -11.94
C PHE A 160 5.59 -19.08 -12.70
N ASP A 161 5.69 -19.19 -14.02
CA ASP A 161 4.54 -19.57 -14.86
C ASP A 161 4.24 -21.08 -14.80
N ARG A 162 5.24 -21.89 -14.41
CA ARG A 162 5.15 -23.35 -14.37
C ARG A 162 5.43 -23.87 -12.96
N GLU A 163 4.65 -24.86 -12.55
CA GLU A 163 4.80 -25.50 -11.23
C GLU A 163 6.15 -26.21 -11.10
N GLU A 164 6.67 -26.80 -12.19
CA GLU A 164 7.98 -27.46 -12.19
C GLU A 164 9.12 -26.47 -11.92
N ASP A 165 9.03 -25.26 -12.47
CA ASP A 165 10.04 -24.21 -12.27
C ASP A 165 10.04 -23.74 -10.82
N TRP A 166 8.85 -23.55 -10.23
CA TRP A 166 8.73 -23.25 -8.80
C TRP A 166 9.27 -24.37 -7.92
N SER A 167 8.95 -25.64 -8.24
CA SER A 167 9.45 -26.80 -7.50
C SER A 167 10.98 -26.84 -7.48
N MET A 168 11.62 -26.54 -8.61
CA MET A 168 13.08 -26.42 -8.70
C MET A 168 13.60 -25.22 -7.89
N ALA A 169 13.00 -24.04 -8.03
CA ALA A 169 13.37 -22.84 -7.28
C ALA A 169 13.27 -23.05 -5.76
N LYS A 170 12.22 -23.74 -5.31
CA LYS A 170 12.01 -24.12 -3.91
C LYS A 170 13.11 -25.05 -3.39
N LYS A 171 13.53 -26.03 -4.17
CA LYS A 171 14.68 -26.90 -3.81
C LYS A 171 15.96 -26.09 -3.66
N ILE A 172 16.24 -25.17 -4.58
CA ILE A 172 17.41 -24.28 -4.52
C ILE A 172 17.33 -23.39 -3.28
N LYS A 173 16.18 -22.77 -3.01
CA LYS A 173 15.93 -21.93 -1.83
C LYS A 173 16.17 -22.68 -0.53
N ASN A 174 15.67 -23.91 -0.44
CA ASN A 174 15.86 -24.76 0.73
C ASN A 174 17.32 -25.20 0.91
N SER A 175 18.02 -25.50 -0.19
CA SER A 175 19.44 -25.90 -0.14
C SER A 175 20.32 -24.73 0.31
N LEU A 176 20.14 -23.54 -0.29
CA LEU A 176 20.94 -22.36 0.05
C LEU A 176 20.63 -21.79 1.45
N GLY A 177 19.39 -21.99 1.94
CA GLY A 177 18.92 -21.46 3.22
C GLY A 177 19.45 -22.18 4.45
N ARG A 178 20.11 -23.33 4.30
CA ARG A 178 20.74 -24.04 5.43
C ARG A 178 22.02 -23.30 5.81
N GLU A 179 22.02 -22.67 6.97
CA GLU A 179 23.20 -21.95 7.50
C GLU A 179 24.36 -22.91 7.78
N ASP A 180 24.04 -24.12 8.24
CA ASP A 180 25.04 -25.10 8.71
C ASP A 180 25.90 -25.70 7.58
N GLU A 181 25.43 -25.66 6.34
CA GLU A 181 26.10 -26.29 5.18
C GLU A 181 27.11 -25.36 4.50
N HIS A 182 27.13 -24.07 4.84
CA HIS A 182 27.92 -23.07 4.12
C HIS A 182 28.75 -22.22 5.07
N ALA A 183 30.06 -22.48 5.10
CA ALA A 183 31.00 -21.71 5.90
C ALA A 183 30.94 -20.21 5.56
N VAL A 184 30.81 -19.37 6.59
CA VAL A 184 31.02 -17.93 6.53
C VAL A 184 32.51 -17.70 6.72
N TRP A 185 33.19 -17.20 5.68
CA TRP A 185 34.65 -17.15 5.68
C TRP A 185 35.21 -16.11 6.64
N ALA A 186 34.48 -15.02 6.88
CA ALA A 186 34.87 -13.99 7.83
C ALA A 186 34.88 -14.51 9.28
N ASP A 187 33.92 -15.35 9.65
CA ASP A 187 33.78 -15.86 11.02
C ASP A 187 34.75 -17.02 11.29
N ILE A 188 34.95 -17.88 10.30
CA ILE A 188 35.83 -19.06 10.39
C ILE A 188 36.79 -19.06 9.21
N PRO A 189 37.86 -18.24 9.26
CA PRO A 189 38.81 -18.15 8.16
C PRO A 189 39.58 -19.47 7.98
N PRO A 190 40.05 -19.77 6.77
CA PRO A 190 40.55 -21.09 6.42
C PRO A 190 41.87 -21.47 7.11
N TRP A 191 42.61 -20.50 7.67
CA TRP A 191 43.84 -20.73 8.44
C TRP A 191 43.61 -21.01 9.93
N ASN A 192 42.37 -20.95 10.42
CA ASN A 192 42.00 -21.30 11.80
C ASN A 192 41.49 -22.76 11.92
N ARG A 193 41.59 -23.56 10.86
CA ARG A 193 41.19 -24.98 10.82
C ARG A 193 42.38 -25.92 10.94
#